data_AF-A2SAC5-F1
#
_entry.id   AF-A2SAC5-F1
#
_cell.length_a   1.000
_cell.length_b   1.000
_cell.length_c   1.000
_cell.angle_alpha   90.00
_cell.angle_beta   90.00
_cell.angle_gamma   90.00
#
_symmetry.space_group_name_H-M   'P 1'
#
loop_
_entity.id
_entity.type
_entity.pdbx_description
1 polymer ?
#
loop_
_entity_poly.entity_id
_entity_poly.type
_entity_poly.pdbx_seq_one_letter_code
_entity_poly.pdbx_strand_id
1 'polypeptide(L)'
;MKRTTLRLTAFALVAAAANTQAQQADGLALAQRKNCMACHAIDKTLMGPSFHAIADKYAARGDAAGYLAQTIVKGSVGVWGNVPMPANTQLTSAEAGTLAHWILSSK
;
A
#
# COMPACT_ATOMS: atom_id res chain seq x y z
N MET A 1 30.39 -42.33 -25.27
CA MET A 1 29.00 -41.82 -25.39
C MET A 1 28.34 -42.13 -24.04
N LYS A 2 27.89 -41.23 -23.17
CA LYS A 2 27.26 -39.91 -23.30
C LYS A 2 27.62 -39.08 -22.05
N ARG A 3 27.96 -37.80 -22.26
CA ARG A 3 28.32 -36.80 -21.24
C ARG A 3 27.08 -36.44 -20.41
N THR A 4 27.14 -36.59 -19.08
CA THR A 4 27.41 -35.56 -18.07
C THR A 4 26.35 -34.46 -17.95
N THR A 5 26.02 -34.13 -16.69
CA THR A 5 25.32 -32.94 -16.15
C THR A 5 23.82 -32.77 -16.39
N LEU A 6 23.03 -33.37 -15.50
CA LEU A 6 21.70 -32.88 -15.13
C LEU A 6 21.83 -32.16 -13.78
N ARG A 7 21.04 -31.08 -13.59
CA ARG A 7 20.79 -30.29 -12.36
C ARG A 7 21.59 -29.00 -12.23
N LEU A 8 21.06 -27.93 -12.81
CA LEU A 8 21.41 -26.55 -12.42
C LEU A 8 20.31 -25.56 -12.83
N THR A 9 19.09 -25.70 -12.29
CA THR A 9 18.06 -24.66 -12.43
C THR A 9 17.05 -24.75 -11.28
N ALA A 10 17.29 -24.09 -10.15
CA ALA A 10 16.25 -23.64 -9.21
C ALA A 10 16.85 -22.82 -8.05
N PHE A 11 17.37 -21.62 -8.33
CA PHE A 11 17.70 -20.64 -7.28
C PHE A 11 17.50 -19.22 -7.84
N ALA A 12 16.25 -18.81 -8.04
CA ALA A 12 15.95 -17.41 -8.43
C ALA A 12 14.62 -16.85 -7.89
N LEU A 13 13.81 -17.64 -7.16
CA LEU A 13 12.46 -17.22 -6.73
C LEU A 13 12.39 -16.64 -5.30
N VAL A 14 13.49 -16.62 -4.53
CA VAL A 14 13.45 -16.21 -3.11
C VAL A 14 13.65 -14.69 -2.90
N ALA A 15 14.21 -13.98 -3.88
CA ALA A 15 14.51 -12.55 -3.73
C ALA A 15 13.27 -11.63 -3.80
N ALA A 16 12.24 -12.00 -4.56
CA ALA A 16 11.06 -11.15 -4.73
C ALA A 16 10.19 -11.06 -3.45
N ALA A 17 10.06 -12.17 -2.72
CA ALA A 17 9.26 -12.21 -1.49
C ALA A 17 9.86 -11.36 -0.35
N ALA A 18 11.19 -11.31 -0.25
CA ALA A 18 11.89 -10.52 0.77
C ALA A 18 11.66 -9.02 0.57
N ASN A 19 11.68 -8.54 -0.69
CA ASN A 19 11.45 -7.14 -1.00
C ASN A 19 10.01 -6.69 -0.72
N THR A 20 9.01 -7.53 -1.04
CA THR A 20 7.60 -7.22 -0.73
C THR A 20 7.38 -7.11 0.77
N GLN A 21 7.94 -8.04 1.55
CA GLN A 21 7.75 -8.05 3.01
C GLN A 21 8.43 -6.86 3.71
N ALA A 22 9.61 -6.45 3.25
CA ALA A 22 10.28 -5.24 3.74
C ALA A 22 9.49 -3.96 3.42
N GLN A 23 8.94 -3.86 2.21
CA GLN A 23 8.11 -2.72 1.78
C GLN A 23 6.76 -2.67 2.53
N GLN A 24 6.17 -3.84 2.84
CA GLN A 24 4.97 -3.96 3.66
C GLN A 24 5.20 -3.45 5.09
N ALA A 25 6.35 -3.80 5.68
CA ALA A 25 6.72 -3.39 7.04
C ALA A 25 6.98 -1.88 7.13
N ASP A 26 7.64 -1.29 6.13
CA ASP A 26 7.91 0.15 6.10
C ASP A 26 6.62 0.98 5.93
N GLY A 27 5.72 0.54 5.05
CA GLY A 27 4.43 1.21 4.83
C GLY A 27 3.53 1.19 6.07
N LEU A 28 3.39 0.04 6.74
CA LEU A 28 2.62 -0.06 7.98
C LEU A 28 3.23 0.80 9.10
N ALA A 29 4.56 0.75 9.25
CA ALA A 29 5.24 1.55 10.26
C ALA A 29 5.07 3.05 9.98
N LEU A 30 5.14 3.49 8.73
CA LEU A 30 4.86 4.87 8.35
C LEU A 30 3.40 5.26 8.64
N ALA A 31 2.44 4.40 8.30
CA ALA A 31 1.02 4.62 8.57
C ALA A 31 0.74 4.77 10.07
N GLN A 32 1.41 3.99 10.92
CA GLN A 32 1.36 4.12 12.38
C GLN A 32 1.98 5.45 12.84
N ARG A 33 3.19 5.77 12.39
CA ARG A 33 3.89 7.03 12.76
C ARG A 33 3.12 8.28 12.35
N LYS A 34 2.38 8.21 11.24
CA LYS A 34 1.59 9.31 10.69
C LYS A 34 0.12 9.26 11.11
N ASN A 35 -0.21 8.41 12.08
CA ASN A 35 -1.51 8.31 12.73
C ASN A 35 -2.67 7.89 11.81
N CYS A 36 -2.39 7.23 10.69
CA CYS A 36 -3.42 6.73 9.77
C CYS A 36 -4.31 5.67 10.45
N MET A 37 -3.74 4.90 11.38
CA MET A 37 -4.41 3.81 12.10
C MET A 37 -5.48 4.29 13.09
N ALA A 38 -5.56 5.59 13.38
CA ALA A 38 -6.62 6.14 14.21
C ALA A 38 -8.00 6.09 13.52
N CYS A 39 -8.00 6.13 12.18
CA CYS A 39 -9.23 6.15 11.37
C CYS A 39 -9.34 4.98 10.41
N HIS A 40 -8.23 4.31 10.07
CA HIS A 40 -8.18 3.18 9.15
C HIS A 40 -7.66 1.91 9.84
N ALA A 41 -8.07 0.76 9.32
CA ALA A 41 -7.51 -0.53 9.69
C ALA A 41 -7.17 -1.33 8.42
N ILE A 42 -6.41 -2.42 8.58
CA ILE A 42 -5.98 -3.26 7.47
C ILE A 42 -7.19 -3.84 6.72
N ASP A 43 -8.09 -4.50 7.45
CA ASP A 43 -9.13 -5.38 6.91
C ASP A 43 -10.57 -4.94 7.26
N LYS A 44 -10.76 -4.22 8.38
CA LYS A 44 -12.07 -3.74 8.83
C LYS A 44 -12.29 -2.24 8.61
N THR A 45 -13.54 -1.86 8.38
CA THR A 45 -13.94 -0.45 8.36
C THR A 45 -13.98 0.11 9.78
N LEU A 46 -13.49 1.34 9.94
CA LEU A 46 -13.57 2.12 11.18
C LEU A 46 -14.31 3.43 10.90
N MET A 47 -13.64 4.59 11.05
CA MET A 47 -14.16 5.86 10.55
C MET A 47 -13.92 5.99 9.04
N GLY A 48 -12.77 5.51 8.57
CA GLY A 48 -12.43 5.35 7.17
C GLY A 48 -12.59 3.90 6.69
N PRO A 49 -12.55 3.67 5.36
CA PRO A 49 -12.51 2.33 4.79
C PRO A 49 -11.25 1.56 5.22
N SER A 50 -11.30 0.23 5.17
CA SER A 50 -10.10 -0.58 5.35
C SER A 50 -9.10 -0.36 4.21
N PHE A 51 -7.81 -0.58 4.48
CA PHE A 51 -6.80 -0.49 3.43
C PHE A 51 -7.02 -1.52 2.32
N HIS A 52 -7.50 -2.72 2.66
CA HIS A 52 -7.90 -3.73 1.69
C HIS A 52 -9.02 -3.21 0.77
N ALA A 53 -10.05 -2.58 1.34
CA ALA A 53 -11.14 -2.01 0.53
C ALA A 53 -10.64 -0.90 -0.41
N ILE A 54 -9.68 -0.07 0.05
CA ILE A 54 -9.04 0.94 -0.80
C ILE A 54 -8.27 0.26 -1.94
N ALA A 55 -7.45 -0.75 -1.63
CA ALA A 55 -6.68 -1.51 -2.60
C ALA A 55 -7.58 -2.12 -3.68
N ASP A 56 -8.70 -2.71 -3.28
CA ASP A 56 -9.65 -3.34 -4.18
C ASP A 56 -10.39 -2.33 -5.05
N LYS A 57 -10.88 -1.23 -4.48
CA LYS A 57 -11.59 -0.19 -5.23
C LYS A 57 -10.73 0.43 -6.34
N TYR A 58 -9.42 0.59 -6.10
CA TYR A 58 -8.50 1.25 -7.02
C TYR A 58 -7.60 0.30 -7.81
N ALA A 59 -7.77 -1.02 -7.71
CA ALA A 59 -6.91 -2.00 -8.36
C ALA A 59 -6.84 -1.86 -9.90
N ALA A 60 -7.95 -1.46 -10.54
CA ALA A 60 -8.03 -1.31 -11.99
C ALA A 60 -7.65 0.09 -12.49
N ARG A 61 -7.31 1.02 -11.59
CA ARG A 61 -7.02 2.41 -11.93
C ARG A 61 -5.54 2.59 -12.26
N GLY A 62 -5.24 3.04 -13.48
CA GLY A 62 -3.86 3.20 -13.96
C GLY A 62 -3.03 4.26 -13.22
N ASP A 63 -3.67 5.29 -12.68
CA ASP A 63 -3.05 6.39 -11.91
C ASP A 63 -3.28 6.27 -10.39
N ALA A 64 -3.63 5.07 -9.89
CA ALA A 64 -4.09 4.88 -8.51
C ALA A 64 -3.12 5.42 -7.45
N ALA A 65 -1.82 5.17 -7.58
CA ALA A 65 -0.83 5.61 -6.60
C ALA A 65 -0.76 7.14 -6.51
N GLY A 66 -0.74 7.83 -7.65
CA GLY A 66 -0.73 9.30 -7.69
C GLY A 66 -2.04 9.90 -7.18
N TYR A 67 -3.18 9.31 -7.55
CA TYR A 67 -4.48 9.74 -7.06
C TYR A 67 -4.61 9.59 -5.53
N LEU A 68 -4.22 8.44 -5.00
CA LEU A 68 -4.24 8.17 -3.56
C LEU A 68 -3.26 9.06 -2.81
N ALA A 69 -2.04 9.27 -3.31
CA ALA A 69 -1.08 10.17 -2.67
C ALA A 69 -1.63 11.60 -2.55
N GLN A 70 -2.26 12.11 -3.60
CA GLN A 70 -2.92 13.43 -3.53
C GLN A 70 -4.10 13.43 -2.57
N THR A 71 -4.89 12.37 -2.56
CA THR A 71 -6.05 12.22 -1.65
C THR A 71 -5.59 12.19 -0.18
N ILE A 72 -4.49 11.48 0.11
CA ILE A 72 -3.89 11.42 1.44
C ILE A 72 -3.46 12.81 1.90
N VAL A 73 -2.76 13.58 1.06
CA VAL A 73 -2.29 14.93 1.43
C VAL A 73 -3.44 15.92 1.55
N LYS A 74 -4.37 15.95 0.59
CA LYS A 74 -5.43 16.96 0.49
C LYS A 74 -6.67 16.63 1.34
N GLY A 75 -6.79 15.41 1.81
CA GLY A 75 -8.03 14.91 2.41
C GLY A 75 -9.05 14.48 1.36
N SER A 76 -10.19 13.97 1.82
CA SER A 76 -11.25 13.46 0.96
C SER A 76 -12.61 13.49 1.64
N VAL A 77 -13.68 13.61 0.86
CA VAL A 77 -15.07 13.44 1.32
C VAL A 77 -15.93 12.94 0.17
N GLY A 78 -17.00 12.19 0.45
CA GLY A 78 -17.99 11.75 -0.53
C GLY A 78 -17.69 10.43 -1.24
N VAL A 79 -16.42 10.02 -1.37
CA VAL A 79 -16.06 8.77 -2.05
C VAL A 79 -16.46 7.51 -1.26
N TRP A 80 -16.37 7.60 0.06
CA TRP A 80 -16.63 6.49 1.00
C TRP A 80 -17.78 6.80 1.97
N GLY A 81 -18.43 7.96 1.82
CA GLY A 81 -19.46 8.45 2.72
C GLY A 81 -19.25 9.92 3.07
N ASN A 82 -20.01 10.38 4.08
CA ASN A 82 -20.08 11.79 4.45
C ASN A 82 -19.04 12.19 5.52
N VAL A 83 -18.30 11.23 6.08
CA VAL A 83 -17.22 11.50 7.04
C VAL A 83 -15.99 11.98 6.26
N PRO A 84 -15.52 13.22 6.47
CA PRO A 84 -14.34 13.72 5.77
C PRO A 84 -13.06 13.11 6.36
N MET A 85 -12.13 12.73 5.50
CA MET A 85 -10.72 12.54 5.84
C MET A 85 -10.03 13.91 5.79
N PRO A 86 -9.51 14.45 6.92
CA PRO A 86 -8.81 15.72 6.93
C PRO A 86 -7.54 15.69 6.06
N ALA A 87 -7.07 16.87 5.64
CA ALA A 87 -5.78 17.01 4.98
C ALA A 87 -4.65 16.62 5.94
N ASN A 88 -3.73 15.76 5.48
CA ASN A 88 -2.57 15.32 6.26
C ASN A 88 -1.35 16.21 5.94
N THR A 89 -1.39 17.45 6.41
CA THR A 89 -0.38 18.49 6.10
C THR A 89 1.02 18.18 6.63
N GLN A 90 1.15 17.22 7.55
CA GLN A 90 2.42 16.73 8.09
C GLN A 90 3.12 15.68 7.21
N LEU A 91 2.52 15.27 6.09
CA LEU A 91 3.11 14.34 5.14
C LEU A 91 3.87 15.08 4.06
N THR A 92 5.09 14.62 3.79
CA THR A 92 5.80 14.97 2.56
C THR A 92 5.17 14.25 1.37
N SER A 93 5.38 14.77 0.15
CA SER A 93 4.93 14.10 -1.07
C SER A 93 5.52 12.69 -1.22
N ALA A 94 6.76 12.48 -0.76
CA ALA A 94 7.42 11.19 -0.79
C ALA A 94 6.73 10.19 0.15
N GLU A 95 6.46 10.58 1.40
CA GLU A 95 5.75 9.72 2.36
C GLU A 95 4.34 9.38 1.89
N ALA A 96 3.62 10.34 1.31
CA ALA A 96 2.29 10.09 0.73
C ALA A 96 2.35 9.08 -0.43
N GLY A 97 3.39 9.15 -1.26
CA GLY A 97 3.67 8.17 -2.31
C GLY A 97 3.92 6.77 -1.73
N THR A 98 4.78 6.66 -0.72
CA THR A 98 5.06 5.39 -0.03
C THR A 98 3.77 4.77 0.54
N LEU A 99 2.96 5.57 1.23
CA LEU A 99 1.68 5.11 1.77
C LEU A 99 0.72 4.65 0.67
N ALA A 100 0.59 5.42 -0.41
CA ALA A 100 -0.29 5.06 -1.52
C ALA A 100 0.11 3.73 -2.17
N HIS A 101 1.39 3.52 -2.43
CA HIS A 101 1.90 2.26 -2.97
C HIS A 101 1.67 1.10 -2.00
N TRP A 102 1.93 1.31 -0.71
CA TRP A 102 1.71 0.30 0.32
C TRP A 102 0.24 -0.09 0.44
N ILE A 103 -0.68 0.88 0.42
CA ILE A 103 -2.13 0.62 0.46
C ILE A 103 -2.54 -0.23 -0.74
N LEU A 104 -2.07 0.09 -1.95
CA LEU A 104 -2.39 -0.68 -3.15
C LEU A 104 -1.85 -2.12 -3.13
N SER A 105 -0.78 -2.38 -2.35
CA SER A 105 -0.25 -3.72 -2.10
C SER A 105 -0.86 -4.45 -0.90
N SER A 106 -1.74 -3.78 -0.13
CA SER A 106 -2.36 -4.34 1.07
C SER A 106 -3.63 -5.10 0.70
N LYS A 107 -3.47 -6.33 0.18
CA LYS A 107 -4.55 -7.27 -0.12
C LYS A 107 -4.43 -8.53 0.73
#